data_AF-A0A7K1FYN9-F1
#
_entry.id   AF-A0A7K1FYN9-F1
#
_cell.length_a   1.000
_cell.length_b   1.000
_cell.length_c   1.000
_cell.angle_alpha   90.00
_cell.angle_beta   90.00
_cell.angle_gamma   90.00
#
_symmetry.space_group_name_H-M   'P 1'
#
loop_
_entity.id
_entity.type
_entity.pdbx_description
1 polymer ?
#
loop_
_entity_poly.entity_id
_entity_poly.type
_entity_poly.pdbx_seq_one_letter_code
_entity_poly.pdbx_strand_id
1 'polypeptide(L)'
;MKKIFFYIIICVSIISCQKNETKFFDLKKHSGEGVFDRGNNAGKKFAYQSVLIENAPVENSELIKLFIKYENENLKKIYKQSDLYSISIFFYNKNSSTSYFVENADDPGGSSSEILHDYYEKFGIGEITIDRCENDNNKWTSKISYFDYQRNIKDTIIKKCTN
;
A
#
# COMPACT_ATOMS: atom_id res chain seq x y z
N MET A 1 -17.56 46.98 -51.50
CA MET A 1 -16.45 46.12 -51.00
C MET A 1 -16.64 45.91 -49.49
N LYS A 2 -17.21 44.78 -49.06
CA LYS A 2 -17.37 44.43 -47.64
C LYS A 2 -16.36 43.33 -47.30
N LYS A 3 -15.30 43.68 -46.56
CA LYS A 3 -14.33 42.71 -46.02
C LYS A 3 -14.92 42.13 -44.72
N ILE A 4 -15.35 40.87 -44.78
CA ILE A 4 -15.76 40.11 -43.59
C ILE A 4 -14.48 39.47 -43.03
N PHE A 5 -14.04 39.96 -41.87
CA PHE A 5 -12.97 39.35 -41.09
C PHE A 5 -13.52 38.11 -40.40
N PHE A 6 -13.10 36.92 -40.84
CA PHE A 6 -13.31 35.67 -40.11
C PHE A 6 -12.29 35.58 -38.98
N TYR A 7 -12.75 35.72 -37.73
CA TYR A 7 -11.96 35.36 -36.55
C TYR A 7 -12.07 33.83 -36.35
N ILE A 8 -10.98 33.12 -36.61
CA ILE A 8 -10.83 31.71 -36.25
C ILE A 8 -10.51 31.67 -34.76
N ILE A 9 -11.50 31.30 -33.94
CA ILE A 9 -11.30 30.99 -32.52
C ILE A 9 -10.72 29.58 -32.45
N ILE A 10 -9.40 29.49 -32.26
CA ILE A 10 -8.71 28.23 -31.96
C ILE A 10 -9.03 27.88 -30.51
N CYS A 11 -10.00 26.99 -30.30
CA CYS A 11 -10.23 26.36 -29.00
C CYS A 11 -9.06 25.42 -28.70
N VAL A 12 -8.01 25.93 -28.07
CA VAL A 12 -7.00 25.10 -27.39
C VAL A 12 -7.70 24.49 -26.19
N SER A 13 -8.26 23.29 -26.35
CA SER A 13 -8.71 22.48 -25.24
C SER A 13 -7.49 22.04 -24.44
N ILE A 14 -7.16 22.83 -23.43
CA ILE A 14 -6.23 22.48 -22.37
C ILE A 14 -6.87 21.29 -21.65
N ILE A 15 -6.49 20.06 -22.03
CA ILE A 15 -6.79 18.88 -21.23
C ILE A 15 -5.94 19.03 -19.98
N SER A 16 -6.48 19.75 -19.00
CA SER A 16 -5.95 19.75 -17.65
C SER A 16 -6.10 18.32 -17.16
N CYS A 17 -4.99 17.58 -17.14
CA CYS A 17 -4.89 16.30 -16.48
C CYS A 17 -5.12 16.56 -14.98
N GLN A 18 -6.37 16.55 -14.53
CA GLN A 18 -6.68 16.57 -13.11
C GLN A 18 -6.12 15.28 -12.53
N LYS A 19 -4.98 15.39 -11.83
CA LYS A 19 -4.41 14.25 -11.11
C LYS A 19 -5.41 13.89 -10.03
N ASN A 20 -6.15 12.79 -10.24
CA ASN A 20 -7.14 12.33 -9.27
C ASN A 20 -6.44 12.09 -7.92
N GLU A 21 -7.10 12.49 -6.85
CA GLU A 21 -6.59 12.31 -5.49
C GLU A 21 -6.41 10.81 -5.18
N THR A 22 -5.26 10.47 -4.61
CA THR A 22 -4.99 9.11 -4.11
C THR A 22 -5.80 8.85 -2.86
N LYS A 23 -6.58 7.76 -2.85
CA LYS A 23 -7.42 7.37 -1.71
C LYS A 23 -7.05 5.99 -1.20
N PHE A 24 -7.17 5.79 0.11
CA PHE A 24 -6.88 4.54 0.80
C PHE A 24 -8.16 3.92 1.33
N PHE A 25 -8.28 2.60 1.22
CA PHE A 25 -9.42 1.82 1.69
C PHE A 25 -8.90 0.65 2.53
N ASP A 26 -9.07 0.75 3.85
CA ASP A 26 -8.67 -0.29 4.78
C ASP A 26 -9.57 -1.52 4.64
N LEU A 27 -8.95 -2.67 4.40
CA LEU A 27 -9.65 -3.95 4.28
C LEU A 27 -9.75 -4.61 5.66
N LYS A 28 -10.77 -4.23 6.42
CA LYS A 28 -10.95 -4.69 7.81
C LYS A 28 -11.03 -6.21 7.96
N LYS A 29 -11.59 -6.91 6.97
CA LYS A 29 -11.70 -8.38 6.94
C LYS A 29 -10.40 -9.08 6.52
N HIS A 30 -9.39 -8.31 6.13
CA HIS A 30 -8.08 -8.75 5.63
C HIS A 30 -6.94 -8.08 6.43
N SER A 31 -7.23 -7.83 7.70
CA SER A 31 -6.33 -7.18 8.66
C SER A 31 -6.54 -7.82 10.01
N GLY A 32 -5.47 -7.99 10.79
CA GLY A 32 -5.56 -8.63 12.10
C GLY A 32 -4.21 -8.79 12.78
N GLU A 33 -4.22 -9.56 13.86
CA GLU A 33 -3.04 -9.91 14.64
C GLU A 33 -2.85 -11.43 14.64
N GLY A 34 -1.61 -11.87 14.82
CA GLY A 34 -1.25 -13.26 14.92
C GLY A 34 0.00 -13.46 15.78
N VAL A 35 0.42 -14.72 15.87
CA VAL A 35 1.65 -15.13 16.56
C VAL A 35 2.46 -15.94 15.56
N PHE A 36 3.76 -15.69 15.48
CA PHE A 36 4.62 -16.51 14.64
C PHE A 36 4.70 -17.92 15.20
N ASP A 37 4.35 -18.92 14.38
CA ASP A 37 4.33 -20.32 14.81
C ASP A 37 5.70 -21.02 14.69
N ARG A 38 6.67 -20.41 13.98
CA ARG A 38 7.96 -21.04 13.66
C ARG A 38 9.09 -20.03 13.45
N GLY A 39 10.33 -20.54 13.47
CA GLY A 39 11.56 -19.77 13.24
C GLY A 39 12.04 -18.99 14.46
N ASN A 40 13.03 -18.11 14.27
CA ASN A 40 13.64 -17.32 15.34
C ASN A 40 12.68 -16.36 16.07
N ASN A 41 11.51 -16.12 15.48
CA ASN A 41 10.47 -15.24 16.03
C ASN A 41 9.28 -16.00 16.61
N ALA A 42 9.36 -17.33 16.73
CA ALA A 42 8.27 -18.14 17.27
C ALA A 42 7.77 -17.59 18.63
N GLY A 43 6.45 -17.48 18.80
CA GLY A 43 5.81 -16.92 19.99
C GLY A 43 5.74 -15.38 20.04
N LYS A 44 6.39 -14.66 19.12
CA LYS A 44 6.27 -13.21 19.02
C LYS A 44 5.00 -12.83 18.25
N LYS A 45 4.36 -11.73 18.64
CA LYS A 45 3.14 -11.24 17.99
C LYS A 45 3.45 -10.44 16.73
N PHE A 46 2.57 -10.51 15.74
CA PHE A 46 2.60 -9.64 14.58
C PHE A 46 1.21 -9.09 14.28
N ALA A 47 1.17 -7.97 13.56
CA ALA A 47 -0.03 -7.42 12.97
C ALA A 47 0.12 -7.35 11.45
N TYR A 48 -0.99 -7.51 10.74
CA TYR A 48 -1.04 -7.28 9.30
C TYR A 48 -2.25 -6.44 8.92
N GLN A 49 -2.11 -5.65 7.87
CA GLN A 49 -3.18 -4.85 7.30
C GLN A 49 -3.14 -4.94 5.77
N SER A 50 -4.29 -5.06 5.14
CA SER A 50 -4.41 -4.93 3.69
C SER A 50 -5.14 -3.65 3.34
N VAL A 51 -4.65 -2.91 2.34
CA VAL A 51 -5.16 -1.60 1.95
C VAL A 51 -5.29 -1.55 0.43
N LEU A 52 -6.45 -1.12 -0.07
CA LEU A 52 -6.58 -0.76 -1.48
C LEU A 52 -6.25 0.72 -1.69
N ILE A 53 -5.49 1.01 -2.74
CA ILE A 53 -5.15 2.37 -3.16
C ILE A 53 -5.86 2.66 -4.48
N GLU A 54 -6.73 3.66 -4.48
CA GLU A 54 -7.30 4.23 -5.70
C GLU A 54 -6.40 5.35 -6.21
N ASN A 55 -6.15 5.39 -7.52
CA ASN A 55 -5.23 6.35 -8.15
C ASN A 55 -3.82 6.32 -7.55
N ALA A 56 -3.25 5.11 -7.39
CA ALA A 56 -1.86 4.97 -6.96
C ALA A 56 -0.91 5.58 -8.00
N PRO A 57 0.16 6.27 -7.57
CA PRO A 57 1.20 6.74 -8.47
C PRO A 57 1.95 5.56 -9.10
N VAL A 58 2.31 5.70 -10.36
CA VAL A 58 3.06 4.68 -11.12
C VAL A 58 4.57 4.89 -10.99
N GLU A 59 5.00 6.14 -10.77
CA GLU A 59 6.41 6.49 -10.63
C GLU A 59 6.96 6.01 -9.28
N ASN A 60 8.03 5.23 -9.30
CA ASN A 60 8.65 4.64 -8.10
C ASN A 60 8.93 5.70 -7.01
N SER A 61 9.43 6.87 -7.40
CA SER A 61 9.76 7.93 -6.44
C SER A 61 8.51 8.54 -5.78
N GLU A 62 7.39 8.61 -6.48
CA GLU A 62 6.11 9.06 -5.92
C GLU A 62 5.50 7.97 -5.03
N LEU A 63 5.65 6.71 -5.41
CA LEU A 63 5.17 5.57 -4.63
C LEU A 63 5.89 5.45 -3.29
N ILE A 64 7.22 5.57 -3.28
CA ILE A 64 8.01 5.59 -2.03
C ILE A 64 7.55 6.75 -1.13
N LYS A 65 7.33 7.95 -1.69
CA LYS A 65 6.82 9.10 -0.92
C LYS A 65 5.45 8.82 -0.33
N LEU A 66 4.56 8.18 -1.09
CA LEU A 66 3.22 7.79 -0.64
C LEU A 66 3.30 6.85 0.57
N PHE A 67 4.14 5.82 0.50
CA PHE A 67 4.32 4.86 1.59
C PHE A 67 4.98 5.47 2.84
N ILE A 68 6.01 6.32 2.67
CA ILE A 68 6.61 7.06 3.80
C ILE A 68 5.57 7.96 4.47
N LYS A 69 4.72 8.64 3.68
CA LYS A 69 3.64 9.47 4.20
C LYS A 69 2.65 8.61 4.99
N TYR A 70 2.20 7.49 4.41
CA TYR A 70 1.27 6.56 5.04
C TYR A 70 1.80 6.02 6.37
N GLU A 71 3.07 5.59 6.42
CA GLU A 71 3.74 5.14 7.65
C GLU A 71 3.71 6.25 8.72
N ASN A 72 4.10 7.46 8.36
CA ASN A 72 4.19 8.58 9.29
C ASN A 72 2.85 9.02 9.86
N GLU A 73 1.77 8.93 9.09
CA GLU A 73 0.43 9.35 9.48
C GLU A 73 -0.30 8.28 10.30
N ASN A 74 -0.14 7.00 9.93
CA ASN A 74 -0.97 5.93 10.46
C ASN A 74 -0.27 5.04 11.49
N LEU A 75 1.07 4.90 11.41
CA LEU A 75 1.78 3.84 12.15
C LEU A 75 2.54 4.33 13.39
N LYS A 76 2.70 5.65 13.55
CA LYS A 76 3.29 6.25 14.76
C LYS A 76 2.59 5.87 16.06
N LYS A 77 1.29 5.55 15.99
CA LYS A 77 0.50 5.08 17.15
C LYS A 77 0.67 3.58 17.38
N ILE A 78 0.81 2.79 16.32
CA ILE A 78 1.01 1.32 16.39
C ILE A 78 2.38 0.99 16.97
N TYR A 79 3.43 1.77 16.66
CA TYR A 79 4.75 1.65 17.30
C TYR A 79 4.74 1.74 18.83
N LYS A 80 3.67 2.28 19.41
CA LYS A 80 3.52 2.43 20.86
C LYS A 80 2.71 1.31 21.50
N GLN A 81 2.14 0.39 20.73
CA GLN A 81 1.51 -0.83 21.26
C GLN A 81 2.59 -1.85 21.59
N SER A 82 2.61 -2.31 22.84
CA SER A 82 3.85 -2.70 23.50
C SER A 82 4.32 -4.13 23.27
N ASP A 83 3.54 -4.99 22.64
CA ASP A 83 3.86 -6.42 22.49
C ASP A 83 3.97 -6.93 21.03
N LEU A 84 3.62 -6.10 20.04
CA LEU A 84 3.87 -6.43 18.63
C LEU A 84 5.37 -6.43 18.33
N TYR A 85 5.84 -7.48 17.65
CA TYR A 85 7.21 -7.58 17.14
C TYR A 85 7.33 -7.12 15.69
N SER A 86 6.31 -7.39 14.87
CA SER A 86 6.32 -7.07 13.45
C SER A 86 4.96 -6.54 12.99
N ILE A 87 4.97 -5.63 12.03
CA ILE A 87 3.78 -5.08 11.39
C ILE A 87 4.01 -5.11 9.88
N SER A 88 3.11 -5.75 9.14
CA SER A 88 3.13 -5.76 7.67
C SER A 88 1.89 -5.09 7.09
N ILE A 89 2.06 -4.22 6.10
CA ILE A 89 0.95 -3.56 5.42
C ILE A 89 1.06 -3.81 3.94
N PHE A 90 0.11 -4.54 3.39
CA PHE A 90 0.04 -4.90 1.98
C PHE A 90 -0.84 -3.91 1.23
N PHE A 91 -0.31 -3.33 0.17
CA PHE A 91 -1.00 -2.36 -0.66
C PHE A 91 -1.34 -2.99 -2.01
N TYR A 92 -2.59 -2.82 -2.44
CA TYR A 92 -3.10 -3.30 -3.72
C TYR A 92 -3.73 -2.15 -4.49
N ASN A 93 -3.73 -2.22 -5.81
CA ASN A 93 -4.52 -1.30 -6.62
C ASN A 93 -6.00 -1.56 -6.41
N LYS A 94 -6.79 -0.50 -6.15
CA LYS A 94 -8.24 -0.58 -6.17
C LYS A 94 -8.73 -0.62 -7.62
N ASN A 95 -9.33 -1.72 -8.03
CA ASN A 95 -9.95 -1.88 -9.34
C ASN A 95 -11.16 -2.82 -9.25
N SER A 96 -11.77 -3.19 -10.37
CA SER A 96 -12.94 -4.08 -10.40
C SER A 96 -12.67 -5.46 -9.78
N SER A 97 -11.44 -5.96 -9.83
CA SER A 97 -11.06 -7.29 -9.31
C SER A 97 -10.84 -7.26 -7.80
N THR A 98 -10.24 -6.19 -7.27
CA THR A 98 -9.88 -6.09 -5.84
C THR A 98 -10.97 -5.42 -5.00
N SER A 99 -11.91 -4.68 -5.61
CA SER A 99 -12.95 -3.95 -4.87
C SER A 99 -13.91 -4.86 -4.12
N TYR A 100 -14.04 -6.14 -4.52
CA TYR A 100 -14.82 -7.15 -3.80
C TYR A 100 -14.43 -7.24 -2.31
N PHE A 101 -13.14 -7.17 -2.02
CA PHE A 101 -12.60 -7.38 -0.66
C PHE A 101 -12.84 -6.20 0.29
N VAL A 102 -13.35 -5.06 -0.20
CA VAL A 102 -13.77 -3.93 0.65
C VAL A 102 -14.87 -4.37 1.62
N GLU A 103 -15.81 -5.17 1.13
CA GLU A 103 -16.99 -5.59 1.90
C GLU A 103 -16.96 -7.08 2.26
N ASN A 104 -16.09 -7.87 1.62
CA ASN A 104 -16.09 -9.32 1.73
C ASN A 104 -14.78 -9.86 2.31
N ALA A 105 -14.86 -10.95 3.08
CA ALA A 105 -13.70 -11.72 3.50
C ALA A 105 -13.27 -12.67 2.37
N ASP A 106 -12.12 -13.32 2.54
CA ASP A 106 -11.75 -14.47 1.72
C ASP A 106 -12.80 -15.58 1.86
N ASP A 107 -13.07 -16.29 0.77
CA ASP A 107 -14.05 -17.39 0.71
C ASP A 107 -13.44 -18.64 0.05
N PRO A 108 -12.33 -19.20 0.58
CA PRO A 108 -11.64 -20.32 -0.05
C PRO A 108 -12.54 -21.56 -0.12
N GLY A 109 -12.86 -21.99 -1.34
CA GLY A 109 -13.75 -23.14 -1.60
C GLY A 109 -15.24 -22.85 -1.41
N GLY A 110 -15.61 -21.59 -1.14
CA GLY A 110 -17.00 -21.16 -1.12
C GLY A 110 -17.50 -20.66 -2.47
N SER A 111 -18.63 -19.96 -2.45
CA SER A 111 -19.38 -19.61 -3.67
C SER A 111 -18.65 -18.63 -4.57
N SER A 112 -17.85 -17.72 -4.01
CA SER A 112 -16.99 -16.85 -4.81
C SER A 112 -15.61 -17.46 -5.03
N SER A 113 -15.10 -18.27 -4.11
CA SER A 113 -13.75 -18.85 -4.16
C SER A 113 -12.64 -17.79 -4.27
N GLU A 114 -12.89 -16.58 -3.77
CA GLU A 114 -12.00 -15.44 -3.87
C GLU A 114 -11.06 -15.36 -2.65
N ILE A 115 -9.75 -15.23 -2.90
CA ILE A 115 -8.71 -15.03 -1.88
C ILE A 115 -7.86 -13.81 -2.26
N LEU A 116 -7.81 -12.78 -1.42
CA LEU A 116 -7.14 -11.51 -1.73
C LEU A 116 -5.66 -11.71 -2.07
N HIS A 117 -4.98 -12.60 -1.35
CA HIS A 117 -3.55 -12.84 -1.54
C HIS A 117 -3.19 -13.31 -2.97
N ASP A 118 -4.09 -14.07 -3.62
CA ASP A 118 -3.89 -14.55 -4.99
C ASP A 118 -3.82 -13.40 -6.01
N TYR A 119 -4.36 -12.24 -5.65
CA TYR A 119 -4.30 -11.01 -6.45
C TYR A 119 -3.03 -10.21 -6.23
N TYR A 120 -2.21 -10.54 -5.22
CA TYR A 120 -1.05 -9.71 -4.85
C TYR A 120 0.02 -9.70 -5.92
N GLU A 121 0.23 -10.83 -6.61
CA GLU A 121 1.14 -10.82 -7.74
C GLU A 121 0.66 -9.77 -8.72
N LYS A 122 -0.51 -9.90 -9.35
CA LYS A 122 -0.93 -9.01 -10.44
C LYS A 122 -1.27 -7.57 -10.03
N PHE A 123 -1.85 -7.37 -8.85
CA PHE A 123 -2.43 -6.08 -8.44
C PHE A 123 -1.79 -5.51 -7.17
N GLY A 124 -0.85 -6.21 -6.55
CA GLY A 124 -0.02 -5.67 -5.48
C GLY A 124 0.78 -4.48 -5.97
N ILE A 125 0.89 -3.48 -5.10
CA ILE A 125 1.69 -2.27 -5.29
C ILE A 125 2.98 -2.40 -4.48
N GLY A 126 2.86 -2.87 -3.25
CA GLY A 126 3.99 -3.06 -2.36
C GLY A 126 3.57 -3.36 -0.93
N GLU A 127 4.56 -3.41 -0.05
CA GLU A 127 4.44 -3.70 1.36
C GLU A 127 5.30 -2.72 2.16
N ILE A 128 4.78 -2.28 3.32
CA ILE A 128 5.59 -1.72 4.39
C ILE A 128 5.74 -2.80 5.46
N THR A 129 6.98 -3.17 5.79
CA THR A 129 7.29 -4.08 6.90
C THR A 129 8.02 -3.28 7.98
N ILE A 130 7.54 -3.36 9.21
CA ILE A 130 8.16 -2.73 10.37
C ILE A 130 8.42 -3.76 11.45
N ASP A 131 9.68 -3.92 11.80
CA ASP A 131 10.15 -4.92 12.76
C ASP A 131 10.81 -4.25 13.97
N ARG A 132 10.52 -4.77 15.16
CA ARG A 132 11.16 -4.33 16.41
C ARG A 132 12.62 -4.73 16.39
N CYS A 133 13.50 -3.85 16.85
CA CYS A 133 14.92 -4.15 16.95
C CYS A 133 15.17 -5.24 18.00
N GLU A 134 16.00 -6.24 17.68
CA GLU A 134 16.31 -7.34 18.59
C GLU A 134 16.92 -6.88 19.91
N ASN A 135 17.78 -5.85 19.87
CA ASN A 135 18.53 -5.36 21.03
C ASN A 135 17.89 -4.15 21.73
N ASP A 136 16.82 -3.58 21.18
CA ASP A 136 16.17 -2.39 21.74
C ASP A 136 14.67 -2.39 21.41
N ASN A 137 13.86 -2.78 22.41
CA ASN A 137 12.41 -2.89 22.27
C ASN A 137 11.70 -1.57 22.00
N ASN A 138 12.39 -0.42 22.12
CA ASN A 138 11.84 0.90 21.81
C ASN A 138 12.19 1.37 20.38
N LYS A 139 13.02 0.62 19.66
CA LYS A 139 13.42 0.94 18.28
C LYS A 139 12.81 -0.05 17.30
N TRP A 140 12.66 0.45 16.07
CA TRP A 140 12.02 -0.24 14.96
C TRP A 140 12.83 -0.01 13.68
N THR A 141 12.92 -1.06 12.86
CA THR A 141 13.34 -1.00 11.45
C THR A 141 12.09 -0.87 10.59
N SER A 142 12.12 0.00 9.58
CA SER A 142 11.07 0.10 8.56
C SER A 142 11.67 -0.15 7.18
N LYS A 143 11.02 -1.03 6.43
CA LYS A 143 11.37 -1.41 5.05
C LYS A 143 10.14 -1.26 4.17
N ILE A 144 10.35 -0.71 2.98
CA ILE A 144 9.38 -0.70 1.89
C ILE A 144 9.84 -1.70 0.85
N SER A 145 8.97 -2.61 0.44
CA SER A 145 9.14 -3.46 -0.73
C SER A 145 8.05 -3.10 -1.75
N TYR A 146 8.36 -2.88 -3.02
CA TYR A 146 7.36 -2.44 -4.00
C TYR A 146 7.64 -3.00 -5.39
N PHE A 147 6.59 -3.11 -6.21
CA PHE A 147 6.72 -3.48 -7.61
C PHE A 147 7.07 -2.23 -8.43
N ASP A 148 8.21 -2.27 -9.13
CA ASP A 148 8.53 -1.22 -10.11
C ASP A 148 7.62 -1.32 -11.35
N TYR A 149 7.79 -0.39 -12.30
CA TYR A 149 7.04 -0.39 -13.56
C TYR A 149 7.15 -1.70 -14.35
N GLN A 150 8.28 -2.40 -14.26
CA GLN A 150 8.51 -3.70 -14.89
C GLN A 150 8.02 -4.87 -14.02
N ARG A 151 7.39 -4.57 -12.88
CA ARG A 151 6.87 -5.52 -11.90
C ARG A 151 7.97 -6.34 -11.21
N ASN A 152 9.19 -5.80 -11.16
CA ASN A 152 10.25 -6.35 -10.32
C ASN A 152 10.09 -5.82 -8.90
N ILE A 153 10.34 -6.67 -7.90
CA ILE A 153 10.36 -6.25 -6.50
C ILE A 153 11.62 -5.41 -6.24
N LYS A 154 11.43 -4.25 -5.63
CA LYS A 154 12.48 -3.34 -5.17
C LYS A 154 12.32 -3.07 -3.69
N ASP A 155 13.43 -3.03 -2.98
CA ASP A 155 13.46 -2.75 -1.54
C ASP A 155 14.06 -1.38 -1.26
N THR A 156 13.54 -0.71 -0.23
CA THR A 156 14.09 0.54 0.30
C THR A 156 13.98 0.52 1.82
N ILE A 157 15.11 0.64 2.50
CA ILE A 157 15.16 0.73 3.97
C ILE A 157 14.94 2.20 4.36
N ILE A 158 13.90 2.47 5.13
CA ILE A 158 13.53 3.82 5.57
C ILE A 158 14.14 4.13 6.92
N LYS A 159 14.15 3.15 7.82
CA LYS A 159 14.76 3.27 9.14
C LYS A 159 15.44 1.96 9.48
N LYS A 160 16.66 2.03 10.00
CA LYS A 160 17.43 0.85 10.41
C LYS A 160 17.77 0.95 11.89
N CYS A 161 17.70 -0.18 12.59
CA CYS A 161 18.31 -0.30 13.91
C CYS A 161 19.83 -0.07 13.78
N THR A 162 20.39 0.79 14.62
CA THR A 162 21.84 0.86 14.83
C THR A 162 22.21 -0.10 15.96
N ASN A 163 23.26 -0.90 15.74
CA ASN A 163 23.86 -1.75 16.77
C ASN A 163 24.44 -0.92 17.91
#